data_AF-A0A5C4XVH3-F1
#
_entry.id   AF-A0A5C4XVH3-F1
#
_cell.length_a   1.000
_cell.length_b   1.000
_cell.length_c   1.000
_cell.angle_alpha   90.00
_cell.angle_beta   90.00
_cell.angle_gamma   90.00
#
_symmetry.space_group_name_H-M   'P 1'
#
loop_
_entity.id
_entity.type
_entity.pdbx_description
1 polymer ?
#
loop_
_entity_poly.entity_id
_entity_poly.type
_entity_poly.pdbx_seq_one_letter_code
_entity_poly.pdbx_strand_id
1 'polypeptide(L)'
;MSVHVRDTPFPRPRRSSAQAARSVWELTAPSPGGRDDIGSFAVQVRRALQVGTSELQVDETACATWSPGQLLVLEHLRRLAHRCGTRWTALPAVPTAPTERCFR
;
A
#
# COMPACT_ATOMS: atom_id res chain seq x y z
N MET A 1 55.43 20.50 21.88
CA MET A 1 54.08 21.06 22.09
C MET A 1 53.17 20.43 21.03
N SER A 2 52.29 19.53 21.43
CA SER A 2 51.55 18.63 20.53
C SER A 2 50.18 19.21 20.22
N VAL A 3 49.93 19.57 18.97
CA VAL A 3 48.61 20.04 18.50
C VAL A 3 47.90 18.86 17.86
N HIS A 4 46.98 18.23 18.59
CA HIS A 4 46.09 17.22 18.04
C HIS A 4 44.93 17.90 17.32
N VAL A 5 44.97 17.88 15.98
CA VAL A 5 43.84 18.24 15.13
C VAL A 5 42.79 17.14 15.28
N ARG A 6 41.71 17.44 16.00
CA ARG A 6 40.47 16.65 15.96
C ARG A 6 39.81 16.92 14.61
N ASP A 7 40.12 16.10 13.61
CA ASP A 7 39.31 16.01 12.41
C ASP A 7 37.98 15.36 12.80
N THR A 8 36.99 16.20 13.09
CA THR A 8 35.64 15.79 13.45
C THR A 8 35.02 15.06 12.26
N PRO A 9 34.44 13.86 12.47
CA PRO A 9 33.91 13.06 11.37
C PRO A 9 32.78 13.81 10.67
N PHE A 10 32.90 13.87 9.33
CA PHE A 10 31.81 14.22 8.42
C PHE A 10 30.48 13.63 8.92
N PRO A 11 29.39 14.41 9.00
CA PRO A 11 28.08 13.86 9.30
C PRO A 11 27.67 12.96 8.14
N ARG A 12 27.99 11.68 8.27
CA ARG A 12 27.43 10.61 7.45
C ARG A 12 25.92 10.78 7.50
N PRO A 13 25.21 10.91 6.38
CA PRO A 13 23.76 10.94 6.42
C PRO A 13 23.33 9.70 7.19
N ARG A 14 22.71 9.94 8.35
CA ARG A 14 22.04 8.94 9.17
C ARG A 14 20.96 8.37 8.25
N ARG A 15 21.33 7.41 7.42
CA ARG A 15 20.39 6.57 6.71
C ARG A 15 19.64 5.90 7.84
N SER A 16 18.39 6.34 8.05
CA SER A 16 17.46 5.81 9.04
C SER A 16 17.22 4.34 8.72
N SER A 17 18.18 3.50 9.08
CA SER A 17 18.11 2.05 9.04
C SER A 17 17.44 1.60 10.33
N ALA A 18 16.16 1.94 10.51
CA ALA A 18 15.36 1.44 11.64
C ALA A 18 13.84 1.63 11.48
N GLN A 19 13.31 1.73 10.27
CA GLN A 19 11.96 1.26 10.04
C GLN A 19 12.06 -0.08 9.32
N ALA A 20 12.24 -1.13 10.12
CA ALA A 20 11.52 -2.37 9.87
C ALA A 20 10.02 -2.10 10.08
N ALA A 21 9.48 -1.09 9.38
CA ALA A 21 8.05 -0.91 9.29
C ALA A 21 7.61 -1.97 8.30
N ARG A 22 6.88 -2.96 8.80
CA ARG A 22 5.84 -3.59 8.02
C ARG A 22 4.88 -2.46 7.60
N SER A 23 5.24 -1.73 6.54
CA SER A 23 4.44 -0.65 5.98
C SER A 23 3.31 -1.29 5.21
N VAL A 24 2.34 -1.84 5.94
CA VAL A 24 1.08 -2.31 5.37
C VAL A 24 0.43 -1.10 4.74
N TRP A 25 0.18 -1.17 3.44
CA TRP A 25 -0.44 -0.08 2.71
C TRP A 25 -1.84 -0.49 2.28
N GLU A 26 -2.83 0.22 2.80
CA GLU A 26 -4.24 -0.03 2.54
C GLU A 26 -4.73 0.81 1.36
N LEU A 27 -5.39 0.16 0.41
CA LEU A 27 -6.01 0.78 -0.76
C LEU A 27 -7.44 0.25 -0.92
N THR A 28 -8.35 1.09 -1.38
CA THR A 28 -9.73 0.70 -1.68
C THR A 28 -9.94 0.68 -3.17
N ALA A 29 -10.47 -0.42 -3.70
CA ALA A 29 -10.84 -0.51 -5.09
C ALA A 29 -11.99 0.49 -5.37
N PRO A 30 -11.86 1.36 -6.39
CA PRO A 30 -12.90 2.34 -6.69
C PRO A 30 -14.18 1.68 -7.20
N SER A 31 -15.33 2.26 -6.86
CA SER A 31 -16.61 1.85 -7.45
C SER A 31 -16.75 2.31 -8.90
N PRO A 32 -17.31 1.48 -9.80
CA PRO A 32 -17.57 1.88 -11.17
C PRO A 32 -18.58 3.04 -11.19
N GLY A 33 -18.23 4.12 -11.88
CA GLY A 33 -19.05 5.35 -11.93
C GLY A 33 -18.79 6.34 -10.78
N GLY A 34 -17.83 6.06 -9.90
CA GLY A 34 -17.34 7.01 -8.89
C GLY A 34 -16.44 8.10 -9.48
N ARG A 35 -16.04 9.05 -8.63
CA ARG A 35 -15.07 10.12 -8.99
C ARG A 35 -13.64 9.61 -9.14
N ASP A 36 -13.36 8.42 -8.61
CA ASP A 36 -12.06 7.76 -8.65
C ASP A 36 -12.01 6.74 -9.80
N ASP A 37 -11.11 6.97 -10.75
CA ASP A 37 -10.88 6.07 -11.87
C ASP A 37 -9.97 4.90 -11.50
N ILE A 38 -10.18 3.74 -12.14
CA ILE A 38 -9.29 2.58 -12.03
C ILE A 38 -7.82 2.91 -12.36
N GLY A 39 -7.59 3.93 -13.20
CA GLY A 39 -6.27 4.45 -13.50
C GLY A 39 -5.58 5.05 -12.26
N SER A 40 -6.31 5.82 -11.46
CA SER A 40 -5.81 6.39 -10.20
C SER A 40 -5.47 5.28 -9.20
N PHE A 41 -6.33 4.27 -9.08
CA PHE A 41 -6.05 3.08 -8.27
C PHE A 41 -4.76 2.37 -8.72
N ALA A 42 -4.58 2.14 -10.02
CA ALA A 42 -3.37 1.53 -10.57
C ALA A 42 -2.10 2.39 -10.34
N VAL A 43 -2.21 3.72 -10.34
CA VAL A 43 -1.11 4.62 -9.98
C VAL A 43 -0.76 4.48 -8.50
N GLN A 44 -1.75 4.45 -7.60
CA GLN A 44 -1.52 4.27 -6.17
C GLN A 44 -0.86 2.93 -5.87
N VAL A 45 -1.31 1.84 -6.49
CA VAL A 45 -0.66 0.52 -6.37
C VAL A 45 0.79 0.57 -6.84
N ARG A 46 1.06 1.18 -8.01
CA ARG A 46 2.45 1.29 -8.51
C ARG A 46 3.33 2.12 -7.59
N ARG A 47 2.81 3.22 -7.05
CA ARG A 47 3.52 4.02 -6.04
C ARG A 47 3.79 3.17 -4.79
N ALA A 48 2.86 2.29 -4.41
CA ALA A 48 3.05 1.37 -3.32
C ALA A 48 4.23 0.43 -3.50
N LEU A 49 4.33 -0.15 -4.69
CA LEU A 49 5.43 -1.02 -5.06
C LEU A 49 6.76 -0.25 -5.17
N GLN A 50 6.76 0.98 -5.69
CA GLN A 50 7.97 1.80 -5.83
C GLN A 50 8.61 2.20 -4.50
N VAL A 51 7.81 2.42 -3.45
CA VAL A 51 8.33 2.72 -2.11
C VAL A 51 8.88 1.46 -1.41
N GLY A 52 8.63 0.27 -1.97
CA GLY A 52 9.13 -0.99 -1.43
C GLY A 52 8.28 -1.56 -0.30
N THR A 53 6.97 -1.33 -0.34
CA THR A 53 6.03 -1.89 0.65
C THR A 53 6.08 -3.41 0.65
N SER A 54 6.10 -4.01 1.86
CA SER A 54 6.12 -5.46 2.04
C SER A 54 4.73 -6.10 1.95
N GLU A 55 3.67 -5.34 2.25
CA GLU A 55 2.29 -5.84 2.22
C GLU A 55 1.32 -4.75 1.73
N LEU A 56 0.52 -5.09 0.72
CA LEU A 56 -0.54 -4.27 0.18
C LEU A 56 -1.89 -4.90 0.52
N GLN A 57 -2.70 -4.17 1.28
CA GLN A 57 -4.06 -4.55 1.65
C GLN A 57 -5.03 -3.84 0.73
N VAL A 58 -5.84 -4.59 -0.01
CA VAL A 58 -6.78 -4.03 -0.99
C VAL A 58 -8.19 -4.43 -0.61
N ASP A 59 -9.05 -3.45 -0.36
CA ASP A 59 -10.49 -3.68 -0.28
C ASP A 59 -11.04 -3.86 -1.70
N GLU A 60 -11.33 -5.11 -2.05
CA GLU A 60 -11.83 -5.53 -3.36
C GLU A 60 -13.38 -5.57 -3.40
N THR A 61 -14.08 -5.04 -2.39
CA THR A 61 -15.56 -5.09 -2.32
C THR A 61 -16.22 -4.50 -3.56
N ALA A 62 -15.69 -3.39 -4.07
CA ALA A 62 -16.20 -2.74 -5.29
C ALA A 62 -15.92 -3.54 -6.57
N CYS A 63 -14.92 -4.43 -6.57
CA CYS A 63 -14.53 -5.22 -7.74
C CYS A 63 -15.63 -6.14 -8.25
N ALA A 64 -16.61 -6.51 -7.42
CA ALA A 64 -17.77 -7.32 -7.82
C ALA A 64 -18.58 -6.68 -8.95
N THR A 65 -18.51 -5.35 -9.08
CA THR A 65 -19.26 -4.57 -10.08
C THR A 65 -18.39 -4.16 -11.28
N TRP A 66 -17.12 -4.58 -11.30
CA TRP A 66 -16.17 -4.20 -12.34
C TRP A 66 -16.41 -4.94 -13.64
N SER A 67 -16.14 -4.26 -14.75
CA SER A 67 -16.13 -4.87 -16.08
C SER A 67 -15.00 -5.91 -16.20
N PRO A 68 -15.12 -6.91 -17.09
CA PRO A 68 -14.07 -7.91 -17.30
C PRO A 68 -12.68 -7.30 -17.58
N GLY A 69 -12.62 -6.22 -18.36
CA GLY A 69 -11.37 -5.50 -18.62
C GLY A 69 -10.74 -4.88 -17.37
N GLN A 70 -11.54 -4.41 -16.42
CA GLN A 70 -11.08 -3.84 -15.15
C GLN A 70 -10.54 -4.94 -14.21
N LEU A 71 -11.19 -6.11 -14.19
CA LEU A 71 -10.70 -7.27 -13.45
C LEU A 71 -9.34 -7.76 -13.99
N LEU A 72 -9.11 -7.70 -15.30
CA LEU A 72 -7.79 -8.00 -15.88
C LEU A 72 -6.71 -7.02 -15.42
N VAL A 73 -7.04 -5.74 -15.24
CA VAL A 73 -6.13 -4.75 -14.68
C VAL A 73 -5.80 -5.09 -13.22
N LEU A 74 -6.78 -5.47 -12.41
CA LEU A 74 -6.57 -5.90 -11.02
C LEU A 74 -5.61 -7.10 -10.96
N GLU A 75 -5.86 -8.13 -11.76
CA GLU A 75 -5.02 -9.32 -11.84
C GLU A 75 -3.59 -8.98 -12.29
N HIS A 76 -3.44 -8.05 -13.24
CA HIS A 76 -2.13 -7.56 -13.66
C HIS A 76 -1.37 -6.88 -12.50
N LEU A 77 -2.04 -6.02 -11.74
CA LEU A 77 -1.47 -5.35 -10.59
C LEU A 77 -1.08 -6.33 -9.48
N ARG A 78 -1.90 -7.36 -9.24
CA ARG A 78 -1.60 -8.43 -8.28
C ARG A 78 -0.35 -9.21 -8.66
N ARG A 79 -0.21 -9.58 -9.94
CA ARG A 79 1.00 -10.23 -10.47
C ARG A 79 2.22 -9.32 -10.38
N LEU A 80 2.06 -8.02 -10.62
CA LEU A 80 3.13 -7.05 -10.47
C LEU A 80 3.62 -6.96 -9.03
N ALA A 81 2.70 -6.87 -8.06
CA ALA A 81 3.03 -6.87 -6.64
C ALA A 81 3.81 -8.12 -6.22
N HIS A 82 3.37 -9.30 -6.69
CA HIS A 82 4.08 -10.55 -6.41
C HIS A 82 5.51 -10.56 -6.97
N ARG A 83 5.71 -10.06 -8.21
CA ARG A 83 7.05 -9.91 -8.79
C ARG A 83 7.95 -8.93 -8.04
N CYS A 84 7.35 -7.91 -7.41
CA CYS A 84 8.06 -6.97 -6.54
C CYS A 84 8.33 -7.52 -5.13
N GLY A 85 7.87 -8.74 -4.80
CA GLY A 85 8.01 -9.31 -3.46
C GLY A 85 7.03 -8.73 -2.44
N THR A 86 6.00 -8.00 -2.89
CA THR A 86 4.95 -7.43 -2.04
C THR A 86 3.83 -8.43 -1.87
N ARG A 87 3.43 -8.71 -0.63
CA ARG A 87 2.28 -9.55 -0.33
C ARG A 87 0.98 -8.81 -0.66
N TRP A 88 0.13 -9.39 -1.50
CA TRP A 88 -1.20 -8.86 -1.79
C TRP A 88 -2.23 -9.55 -0.88
N THR A 89 -2.95 -8.76 -0.09
CA THR A 89 -4.00 -9.24 0.81
C THR A 89 -5.31 -8.56 0.42
N ALA A 90 -6.28 -9.32 -0.07
CA ALA A 90 -7.64 -8.80 -0.23
C ALA A 90 -8.26 -8.68 1.17
N LEU A 91 -8.66 -7.47 1.58
CA LEU A 91 -9.40 -7.30 2.82
C LEU A 91 -10.73 -8.03 2.66
N PRO A 92 -11.11 -8.90 3.62
CA PRO A 92 -12.45 -9.45 3.61
C PRO A 92 -13.41 -8.26 3.63
N ALA A 93 -14.44 -8.28 2.79
CA ALA A 93 -15.56 -7.35 2.91
C ALA A 93 -16.00 -7.42 4.37
N VAL A 94 -15.59 -6.46 5.19
CA VAL A 94 -15.95 -6.45 6.60
C VAL A 94 -17.45 -6.33 6.55
N PRO A 95 -18.22 -7.35 6.97
CA PRO A 95 -19.62 -7.08 7.22
C PRO A 95 -19.56 -6.00 8.29
N THR A 96 -19.88 -4.77 7.91
CA THR A 96 -20.32 -3.76 8.85
C THR A 96 -21.51 -4.42 9.52
N ALA A 97 -21.26 -5.19 10.59
CA ALA A 97 -22.27 -5.54 11.55
C ALA A 97 -22.93 -4.20 11.85
N PRO A 98 -24.25 -4.06 11.65
CA PRO A 98 -24.90 -2.86 12.10
C PRO A 98 -24.52 -2.77 13.57
N THR A 99 -23.81 -1.70 13.91
CA THR A 99 -23.74 -1.29 15.31
C THR A 99 -25.18 -0.93 15.63
N GLU A 100 -25.98 -1.93 15.99
CA GLU A 100 -27.15 -1.76 16.83
C GLU A 100 -26.60 -1.29 18.18
N ARG A 101 -26.25 -0.01 18.18
CA ARG A 101 -26.40 0.82 19.34
C ARG A 101 -27.86 0.73 19.74
N CYS A 102 -28.04 0.58 21.05
CA CYS A 102 -29.18 1.03 21.85
C CYS A 102 -30.24 -0.01 22.25
N PHE A 103 -30.27 -0.20 23.59
CA PHE A 103 -31.35 -0.67 24.46
C PHE A 103 -31.54 -2.19 24.66
N ARG A 104 -30.91 -2.75 25.70
CA ARG A 104 -31.57 -2.88 27.01
C ARG A 104 -30.57 -3.18 28.14
#